data_AF-A0A062XVC6-F1
#
_entry.id   AF-A0A062XVC6-F1
#
_cell.length_a   1.000
_cell.length_b   1.000
_cell.length_c   1.000
_cell.angle_alpha   90.00
_cell.angle_beta   90.00
_cell.angle_gamma   90.00
#
_symmetry.space_group_name_H-M   'P 1'
#
loop_
_entity.id
_entity.type
_entity.pdbx_description
1 polymer ?
#
loop_
_entity_poly.entity_id
_entity_poly.type
_entity_poly.pdbx_seq_one_letter_code
_entity_poly.pdbx_strand_id
1 'polypeptide(L)'
;MDTILDALQEGRLFELPHADKTEALQFLAHIIEAFPEVPAGTDVFGYVLKREEAANTGLGKGWACPHARLPFDEDLKCVIGWSPSGIDYGAPDGKPVVLVVMYLVPENQRNHYLREISLLAKALQTYPDLEKIYEVKDLDDVRNYLLDLVDASKRTVGPDTRARMIRLQAKPVPEAFLLPDLSNLAVEPLTVVAAPGQKPIILTQSPGLLAALEGASNLAEQLAENGLYHNGGWRVLRHGTVSYQGGVTVFECLAVKMVGGKGK
;
A
#
# COMPACT_ATOMS: atom_id res chain seq x y z
N MET A 1 -9.44 -16.04 -11.43
CA MET A 1 -9.53 -14.64 -10.95
C MET A 1 -8.97 -14.59 -9.54
N ASP A 2 -7.86 -15.29 -9.33
CA ASP A 2 -7.22 -15.44 -8.03
C ASP A 2 -6.26 -14.28 -7.79
N THR A 3 -5.59 -13.77 -8.82
CA THR A 3 -4.64 -12.65 -8.69
C THR A 3 -5.33 -11.35 -8.25
N ILE A 4 -6.57 -11.09 -8.70
CA ILE A 4 -7.37 -9.95 -8.21
C ILE A 4 -7.72 -10.14 -6.73
N LEU A 5 -8.08 -11.36 -6.32
CA LEU A 5 -8.38 -11.67 -4.92
C LEU A 5 -7.14 -11.48 -4.04
N ASP A 6 -5.98 -11.96 -4.50
CA ASP A 6 -4.70 -11.82 -3.80
C ASP A 6 -4.31 -10.33 -3.71
N ALA A 7 -4.56 -9.52 -4.74
CA ALA A 7 -4.36 -8.07 -4.69
C ALA A 7 -5.21 -7.40 -3.62
N LEU A 8 -6.50 -7.74 -3.53
CA LEU A 8 -7.38 -7.20 -2.48
C LEU A 8 -6.94 -7.64 -1.08
N GLN A 9 -6.49 -8.89 -0.92
CA GLN A 9 -6.03 -9.43 0.36
C GLN A 9 -4.73 -8.77 0.85
N GLU A 10 -3.86 -8.39 -0.08
CA GLU A 10 -2.59 -7.71 0.20
C GLU A 10 -2.70 -6.18 0.23
N GLY A 11 -3.91 -5.62 0.06
CA GLY A 11 -4.13 -4.17 0.12
C GLY A 11 -3.64 -3.41 -1.10
N ARG A 12 -3.55 -4.07 -2.26
CA ARG A 12 -3.09 -3.50 -3.54
C ARG A 12 -4.22 -2.84 -4.35
N LEU A 13 -5.12 -2.14 -3.65
CA LEU A 13 -6.21 -1.35 -4.22
C LEU A 13 -6.03 0.11 -3.83
N PHE A 14 -5.97 0.99 -4.82
CA PHE A 14 -5.64 2.40 -4.64
C PHE A 14 -6.64 3.30 -5.35
N GLU A 15 -6.93 4.46 -4.76
CA GLU A 15 -7.58 5.55 -5.46
C GLU A 15 -6.54 6.25 -6.34
N LEU A 16 -6.89 6.48 -7.61
CA LEU A 16 -6.00 7.11 -8.58
C LEU A 16 -6.04 8.63 -8.38
N PRO A 17 -4.87 9.29 -8.29
CA PRO A 17 -4.80 10.71 -7.92
C PRO A 17 -5.35 11.65 -9.00
N HIS A 18 -5.30 11.22 -10.26
CA HIS A 18 -5.67 12.02 -11.42
C HIS A 18 -6.45 11.20 -12.44
N ALA A 19 -7.32 11.87 -13.18
CA ALA A 19 -8.14 11.31 -14.25
C ALA A 19 -7.39 11.26 -15.61
N ASP A 20 -6.07 11.06 -15.58
CA ASP A 20 -5.24 10.97 -16.77
C ASP A 20 -4.71 9.54 -16.96
N LYS A 21 -4.73 9.08 -18.21
CA LYS A 21 -4.33 7.71 -18.56
C LYS A 21 -2.86 7.46 -18.27
N THR A 22 -1.98 8.33 -18.71
CA THR A 22 -0.53 8.14 -18.56
C THR A 22 -0.12 8.21 -17.10
N GLU A 23 -0.65 9.19 -16.36
CA GLU A 23 -0.38 9.34 -14.93
C GLU A 23 -0.91 8.16 -14.11
N ALA A 24 -2.10 7.63 -14.44
CA ALA A 24 -2.64 6.43 -13.80
C ALA A 24 -1.77 5.19 -14.06
N LEU A 25 -1.31 5.01 -15.31
CA LEU A 25 -0.41 3.91 -15.66
C LEU A 25 0.94 4.05 -14.94
N GLN A 26 1.49 5.26 -14.87
CA GLN A 26 2.75 5.52 -14.19
C GLN A 26 2.63 5.26 -12.67
N PHE A 27 1.56 5.75 -12.05
CA PHE A 27 1.32 5.56 -10.62
C PHE A 27 1.27 4.07 -10.25
N LEU A 28 0.46 3.28 -10.97
CA LEU A 28 0.33 1.85 -10.71
C LEU A 28 1.62 1.08 -11.00
N ALA A 29 2.35 1.45 -12.06
CA ALA A 29 3.62 0.83 -12.38
C ALA A 29 4.67 1.05 -11.28
N HIS A 30 4.79 2.27 -10.75
CA HIS A 30 5.72 2.56 -9.64
C HIS A 30 5.37 1.77 -8.36
N ILE A 31 4.08 1.50 -8.10
CA ILE A 31 3.68 0.64 -6.97
C ILE A 31 4.21 -0.78 -7.18
N ILE A 32 4.07 -1.33 -8.39
CA ILE A 32 4.60 -2.66 -8.72
C ILE A 32 6.13 -2.67 -8.59
N GLU A 33 6.82 -1.65 -9.09
CA GLU A 33 8.28 -1.54 -9.02
C GLU A 33 8.82 -1.51 -7.58
N ALA A 34 8.00 -1.05 -6.63
CA ALA A 34 8.35 -1.03 -5.21
C ALA A 34 8.17 -2.40 -4.51
N PHE A 35 7.65 -3.42 -5.20
CA PHE A 35 7.53 -4.75 -4.62
C PHE A 35 8.91 -5.39 -4.41
N PRO A 36 9.16 -6.01 -3.23
CA PRO A 36 10.47 -6.61 -2.92
C PRO A 36 10.93 -7.68 -3.91
N GLU A 37 9.99 -8.38 -4.54
CA GLU A 37 10.26 -9.45 -5.51
C GLU A 37 10.53 -8.92 -6.92
N VAL A 38 10.34 -7.62 -7.16
CA VAL A 38 10.64 -7.00 -8.45
C VAL A 38 12.09 -6.51 -8.44
N PRO A 39 12.93 -6.91 -9.41
CA PRO A 39 14.32 -6.49 -9.45
C PRO A 39 14.46 -4.95 -9.44
N ALA A 40 15.37 -4.44 -8.63
CA ALA A 40 15.62 -3.00 -8.54
C ALA A 40 15.98 -2.41 -9.92
N GLY A 41 15.36 -1.28 -10.26
CA GLY A 41 15.56 -0.61 -11.56
C GLY A 41 14.77 -1.22 -12.72
N THR A 42 13.83 -2.13 -12.46
CA THR A 42 12.88 -2.61 -13.47
C THR A 42 11.97 -1.46 -13.91
N ASP A 43 11.94 -1.16 -15.22
CA ASP A 43 11.10 -0.12 -15.82
C ASP A 43 9.71 -0.66 -16.18
N VAL A 44 8.88 -1.01 -15.19
CA VAL A 44 7.53 -1.55 -15.43
C VAL A 44 6.70 -0.58 -16.24
N PHE A 45 6.80 0.72 -15.95
CA PHE A 45 6.06 1.76 -16.67
C PHE A 45 6.37 1.76 -18.17
N GLY A 46 7.65 1.73 -18.55
CA GLY A 46 8.06 1.70 -19.96
C GLY A 46 7.57 0.45 -20.70
N TYR A 47 7.52 -0.71 -20.05
CA TYR A 47 6.93 -1.92 -20.66
C TYR A 47 5.41 -1.83 -20.81
N VAL A 48 4.71 -1.27 -19.82
CA VAL A 48 3.27 -1.01 -19.90
C VAL A 48 2.97 -0.03 -21.03
N LEU A 49 3.70 1.07 -21.12
CA LEU A 49 3.45 2.11 -22.13
C LEU A 49 3.67 1.58 -23.55
N LYS A 50 4.77 0.85 -23.79
CA LYS A 50 5.00 0.16 -25.07
C LYS A 50 3.87 -0.79 -25.44
N ARG A 51 3.31 -1.49 -24.45
CA ARG A 51 2.16 -2.38 -24.69
C ARG A 51 0.91 -1.58 -25.04
N GLU A 52 0.65 -0.48 -24.35
CA GLU A 52 -0.50 0.39 -24.57
C GLU A 52 -0.47 1.06 -25.94
N GLU A 53 0.70 1.52 -26.38
CA GLU A 53 0.94 2.10 -27.71
C GLU A 53 0.67 1.08 -28.83
N ALA A 54 1.02 -0.19 -28.61
CA ALA A 54 0.80 -1.25 -29.59
C ALA A 54 -0.70 -1.55 -29.78
N ALA A 55 -1.48 -1.54 -28.70
CA ALA A 55 -2.94 -1.64 -28.73
C ALA A 55 -3.53 -1.23 -27.39
N ASN A 56 -4.59 -0.42 -27.43
CA ASN A 56 -5.34 0.01 -26.26
C ASN A 56 -5.71 -1.19 -25.36
N THR A 57 -5.49 -1.08 -24.05
CA THR A 57 -5.79 -2.15 -23.09
C THR A 57 -7.11 -1.96 -22.34
N GLY A 58 -7.93 -1.00 -22.77
CA GLY A 58 -9.31 -0.85 -22.35
C GLY A 58 -10.16 -2.05 -22.77
N LEU A 59 -10.88 -2.63 -21.81
CA LEU A 59 -11.81 -3.74 -22.04
C LEU A 59 -13.24 -3.27 -22.29
N GLY A 60 -13.50 -1.98 -22.08
CA GLY A 60 -14.84 -1.39 -22.02
C GLY A 60 -15.50 -1.62 -20.67
N LYS A 61 -16.74 -1.14 -20.53
CA LYS A 61 -17.59 -1.28 -19.35
C LYS A 61 -16.95 -0.71 -18.07
N GLY A 62 -16.06 0.28 -18.22
CA GLY A 62 -15.37 0.90 -17.10
C GLY A 62 -14.04 0.24 -16.72
N TRP A 63 -13.54 -0.72 -17.51
CA TRP A 63 -12.34 -1.49 -17.17
C TRP A 63 -11.20 -1.32 -18.17
N ALA A 64 -9.97 -1.30 -17.66
CA ALA A 64 -8.75 -1.50 -18.44
C ALA A 64 -7.84 -2.53 -17.78
N CYS A 65 -7.03 -3.21 -18.59
CA CYS A 65 -6.11 -4.25 -18.15
C CYS A 65 -4.70 -4.09 -18.75
N PRO A 66 -3.99 -3.01 -18.39
CA PRO A 66 -2.60 -2.83 -18.79
C PRO A 66 -1.70 -3.91 -18.19
N HIS A 67 -0.61 -4.24 -18.88
CA HIS A 67 0.31 -5.27 -18.42
C HIS A 67 1.73 -5.09 -18.94
N ALA A 68 2.71 -5.42 -18.09
CA ALA A 68 4.11 -5.54 -18.46
C ALA A 68 4.52 -7.01 -18.48
N ARG A 69 5.21 -7.44 -19.55
CA ARG A 69 5.85 -8.76 -19.61
C ARG A 69 7.35 -8.59 -19.47
N LEU A 70 7.96 -9.33 -18.55
CA LEU A 70 9.38 -9.17 -18.22
C LEU A 70 10.08 -10.52 -18.11
N PRO A 71 11.37 -10.59 -18.49
CA PRO A 71 12.16 -11.82 -18.49
C PRO A 71 12.74 -12.13 -17.09
N PHE A 72 11.86 -12.44 -16.14
CA PHE A 72 12.24 -12.93 -14.82
C PHE A 72 11.23 -13.98 -14.34
N ASP A 73 11.64 -14.79 -13.37
CA ASP A 73 10.85 -15.90 -12.84
C ASP A 73 10.31 -15.55 -11.47
N GLU A 74 9.01 -15.30 -11.41
CA GLU A 74 8.31 -14.89 -10.19
C GLU A 74 6.82 -15.22 -10.30
N ASP A 75 6.05 -14.94 -9.25
CA ASP A 75 4.60 -15.04 -9.31
C ASP A 75 3.96 -13.88 -10.08
N LEU A 76 2.80 -14.15 -10.67
CA LEU A 76 1.96 -13.16 -11.35
C LEU A 76 1.47 -12.14 -10.31
N LYS A 77 1.73 -10.85 -10.54
CA LYS A 77 1.35 -9.78 -9.61
C LYS A 77 0.34 -8.84 -10.27
N CYS A 78 -0.57 -8.27 -9.48
CA CYS A 78 -1.43 -7.20 -9.96
C CYS A 78 -1.65 -6.11 -8.91
N VAL A 79 -1.95 -4.92 -9.39
CA VAL A 79 -2.40 -3.76 -8.61
C VAL A 79 -3.66 -3.21 -9.25
N ILE A 80 -4.54 -2.64 -8.43
CA ILE A 80 -5.84 -2.14 -8.87
C ILE A 80 -5.91 -0.66 -8.56
N GLY A 81 -6.16 0.14 -9.60
CA GLY A 81 -6.46 1.57 -9.49
C GLY A 81 -7.94 1.81 -9.71
N TRP A 82 -8.56 2.61 -8.85
CA TRP A 82 -9.91 3.13 -9.02
C TRP A 82 -9.88 4.63 -9.26
N SER A 83 -10.55 5.09 -10.32
CA SER A 83 -10.74 6.51 -10.60
C SER A 83 -12.22 6.88 -10.40
N PRO A 84 -12.57 7.63 -9.35
CA PRO A 84 -13.96 8.03 -9.09
C PRO A 84 -14.57 8.84 -10.24
N SER A 85 -13.76 9.70 -10.87
CA SER A 85 -14.16 10.53 -12.01
C SER A 85 -14.17 9.79 -13.34
N GLY A 86 -13.59 8.59 -13.39
CA GLY A 86 -13.25 7.90 -14.62
C GLY A 86 -12.08 8.55 -15.39
N ILE A 87 -11.47 7.77 -16.27
CA ILE A 87 -10.33 8.15 -17.11
C ILE A 87 -10.77 8.08 -18.57
N ASP A 88 -10.44 9.10 -19.36
CA ASP A 88 -10.50 8.99 -20.82
C ASP A 88 -9.39 8.05 -21.31
N TYR A 89 -9.73 6.76 -21.39
CA TYR A 89 -8.78 5.71 -21.68
C TYR A 89 -8.74 5.35 -23.18
N GLY A 90 -9.71 5.80 -23.96
CA GLY A 90 -9.97 5.32 -25.32
C GLY A 90 -10.49 3.89 -25.39
N ALA A 91 -11.36 3.48 -24.44
CA ALA A 91 -11.94 2.14 -24.41
C ALA A 91 -12.84 1.88 -25.63
N PRO A 92 -13.00 0.62 -26.08
CA PRO A 92 -13.73 0.28 -27.31
C PRO A 92 -15.21 0.69 -27.35
N ASP A 93 -15.83 0.86 -26.18
CA ASP A 93 -17.23 1.27 -26.03
C ASP A 93 -17.39 2.78 -25.80
N GLY A 94 -16.30 3.55 -25.78
CA GLY A 94 -16.29 4.98 -25.55
C GLY A 94 -16.64 5.41 -24.13
N LYS A 95 -16.83 4.47 -23.18
CA LYS A 95 -17.07 4.80 -21.78
C LYS A 95 -15.76 5.13 -21.06
N PRO A 96 -15.76 6.06 -20.09
CA PRO A 96 -14.61 6.28 -19.21
C PRO A 96 -14.25 5.00 -18.44
N VAL A 97 -12.95 4.77 -18.22
CA VAL A 97 -12.45 3.67 -17.40
C VAL A 97 -12.42 4.11 -15.95
N VAL A 98 -13.09 3.38 -15.07
CA VAL A 98 -13.11 3.63 -13.62
C VAL A 98 -12.25 2.64 -12.84
N LEU A 99 -11.94 1.47 -13.43
CA LEU A 99 -11.04 0.47 -12.85
C LEU A 99 -9.90 0.12 -13.81
N VAL A 100 -8.68 0.22 -13.30
CA VAL A 100 -7.46 -0.19 -14.00
C VAL A 100 -6.83 -1.34 -13.23
N VAL A 101 -6.86 -2.54 -13.80
CA VAL A 101 -6.20 -3.72 -13.21
C VAL A 101 -4.89 -3.96 -13.95
N MET A 102 -3.78 -3.53 -13.35
CA MET A 102 -2.46 -3.65 -13.97
C MET A 102 -1.78 -4.96 -13.56
N TYR A 103 -1.27 -5.71 -14.53
CA TYR A 103 -0.53 -6.95 -14.29
C TYR A 103 0.96 -6.80 -14.56
N LEU A 104 1.78 -7.31 -13.64
CA LEU A 104 3.16 -7.69 -13.92
C LEU A 104 3.18 -9.17 -14.27
N VAL A 105 3.66 -9.51 -15.46
CA VAL A 105 3.64 -10.86 -16.02
C VAL A 105 5.08 -11.36 -16.20
N PRO A 106 5.63 -12.05 -15.19
CA PRO A 106 6.85 -12.85 -15.34
C PRO A 106 6.76 -13.85 -16.50
N GLU A 107 7.91 -14.24 -17.06
CA GLU A 107 7.97 -15.07 -18.27
C GLU A 107 7.30 -16.44 -18.07
N ASN A 108 7.52 -17.04 -16.90
CA ASN A 108 6.91 -18.30 -16.45
C ASN A 108 5.39 -18.20 -16.19
N GLN A 109 4.80 -16.99 -16.11
CA GLN A 109 3.40 -16.78 -15.72
C GLN A 109 2.46 -16.48 -16.90
N ARG A 110 2.93 -16.55 -18.15
CA ARG A 110 2.12 -16.24 -19.34
C ARG A 110 0.78 -16.98 -19.38
N ASN A 111 0.78 -18.28 -19.11
CA ASN A 111 -0.44 -19.09 -19.17
C ASN A 111 -1.41 -18.75 -18.03
N HIS A 112 -0.88 -18.43 -16.85
CA HIS A 112 -1.68 -17.99 -15.72
C HIS A 112 -2.37 -16.66 -16.01
N TYR A 113 -1.61 -15.69 -16.54
CA TYR A 113 -2.14 -14.40 -16.99
C TYR A 113 -3.29 -14.57 -18.00
N LEU A 114 -3.11 -15.40 -19.04
CA LEU A 114 -4.16 -15.61 -20.05
C LEU A 114 -5.44 -16.20 -19.45
N ARG A 115 -5.33 -17.06 -18.43
CA ARG A 115 -6.49 -17.60 -17.70
C ARG A 115 -7.19 -16.51 -16.89
N GLU A 116 -6.44 -15.67 -16.19
CA GLU A 116 -6.98 -14.53 -15.43
C GLU A 116 -7.77 -13.57 -16.34
N ILE A 117 -7.20 -13.18 -17.47
CA ILE A 117 -7.88 -12.30 -18.44
C ILE A 117 -9.13 -12.94 -19.04
N SER A 118 -9.08 -14.24 -19.34
CA SER A 118 -10.25 -14.96 -19.87
C SER A 118 -11.39 -14.98 -18.86
N LEU A 119 -11.08 -15.16 -17.57
CA LEU A 119 -12.07 -15.12 -16.49
C LEU A 119 -12.63 -13.72 -16.29
N LEU A 120 -11.78 -12.69 -16.28
CA LEU A 120 -12.21 -11.30 -16.18
C LEU A 120 -13.13 -10.93 -17.36
N ALA A 121 -12.70 -11.18 -18.59
CA ALA A 121 -13.49 -10.88 -19.79
C ALA A 121 -14.87 -11.57 -19.77
N LYS A 122 -14.95 -12.82 -19.29
CA LYS A 122 -16.22 -13.52 -19.08
C LYS A 122 -17.06 -12.86 -17.98
N ALA A 123 -16.45 -12.52 -16.85
CA ALA A 123 -17.15 -11.85 -15.75
C ALA A 123 -17.75 -10.50 -16.21
N LEU A 124 -17.01 -9.71 -16.99
CA LEU A 124 -17.50 -8.46 -17.57
C LEU A 124 -18.70 -8.67 -18.53
N GLN A 125 -18.93 -9.87 -19.04
CA GLN A 125 -20.10 -10.18 -19.88
C GLN A 125 -21.29 -10.67 -19.08
N THR A 126 -21.06 -11.45 -18.02
CA THR A 126 -22.12 -12.19 -17.32
C THR A 126 -22.48 -11.61 -15.96
N TYR A 127 -21.67 -10.71 -15.40
CA TYR A 127 -21.93 -10.13 -14.08
C TYR A 127 -23.11 -9.15 -14.15
N PRO A 128 -24.23 -9.42 -13.44
CA PRO A 128 -25.47 -8.66 -13.59
C PRO A 128 -25.36 -7.23 -13.05
N ASP A 129 -24.47 -7.02 -12.10
CA ASP A 129 -24.33 -5.77 -11.35
C ASP A 129 -23.18 -4.89 -11.88
N LEU A 130 -22.74 -5.11 -13.11
CA LEU A 130 -21.53 -4.49 -13.64
C LEU A 130 -21.57 -2.95 -13.65
N GLU A 131 -22.75 -2.35 -13.85
CA GLU A 131 -22.90 -0.89 -13.86
C GLU A 131 -22.80 -0.28 -12.44
N LYS A 132 -22.91 -1.07 -11.35
CA LYS A 132 -22.76 -0.56 -9.97
C LYS A 132 -21.38 0.03 -9.71
N ILE A 133 -20.36 -0.30 -10.52
CA ILE A 133 -19.02 0.27 -10.38
C ILE A 133 -19.00 1.80 -10.56
N TYR A 134 -19.99 2.39 -11.24
CA TYR A 134 -20.10 3.84 -11.38
C TYR A 134 -20.77 4.53 -10.19
N GLU A 135 -21.33 3.74 -9.25
CA GLU A 135 -22.07 4.25 -8.09
C GLU A 135 -21.28 4.18 -6.78
N VAL A 136 -20.14 3.47 -6.79
CA VAL A 136 -19.24 3.32 -5.63
C VAL A 136 -18.63 4.67 -5.22
N LYS A 137 -18.45 4.88 -3.91
CA LYS A 137 -18.06 6.20 -3.37
C LYS A 137 -16.70 6.22 -2.70
N ASP A 138 -16.18 5.06 -2.33
CA ASP A 138 -14.90 4.91 -1.65
C ASP A 138 -14.26 3.55 -1.97
N LEU A 139 -13.05 3.35 -1.46
CA LEU A 139 -12.28 2.12 -1.70
C LEU A 139 -12.90 0.88 -1.05
N ASP A 140 -13.73 1.04 -0.01
CA ASP A 140 -14.41 -0.09 0.63
C ASP A 140 -15.57 -0.58 -0.25
N ASP A 141 -16.34 0.34 -0.84
CA ASP A 141 -17.36 0.02 -1.85
C ASP A 141 -16.73 -0.70 -3.05
N VAL A 142 -15.61 -0.17 -3.57
CA VAL A 142 -14.87 -0.79 -4.69
C VAL A 142 -14.40 -2.19 -4.33
N ARG A 143 -13.82 -2.35 -3.13
CA ARG A 143 -13.37 -3.66 -2.63
C ARG A 143 -14.52 -4.65 -2.57
N ASN A 144 -15.65 -4.27 -1.99
CA ASN A 144 -16.83 -5.13 -1.89
C ASN A 144 -17.36 -5.53 -3.27
N TYR A 145 -17.47 -4.56 -4.18
CA TYR A 145 -17.86 -4.82 -5.57
C TYR A 145 -16.93 -5.83 -6.26
N LEU A 146 -15.60 -5.68 -6.10
CA LEU A 146 -14.63 -6.60 -6.68
C LEU A 146 -14.70 -8.00 -6.07
N LEU A 147 -14.96 -8.11 -4.76
CA LEU A 147 -15.16 -9.41 -4.10
C LEU A 147 -16.41 -10.12 -4.62
N ASP A 148 -17.51 -9.39 -4.80
CA ASP A 148 -18.75 -9.94 -5.37
C ASP A 148 -18.57 -10.39 -6.83
N LEU A 149 -17.82 -9.62 -7.63
CA LEU A 149 -17.43 -10.00 -8.98
C LEU A 149 -16.60 -11.29 -8.98
N VAL A 150 -15.61 -11.39 -8.08
CA VAL A 150 -14.78 -12.59 -7.91
C VAL A 150 -15.62 -13.80 -7.54
N ASP A 151 -16.53 -13.68 -6.59
CA ASP A 151 -17.43 -14.76 -6.20
C ASP A 151 -18.32 -15.19 -7.36
N ALA A 152 -18.98 -14.23 -8.03
CA ALA A 152 -19.83 -14.52 -9.17
C ALA A 152 -19.08 -15.27 -10.29
N SER A 153 -17.83 -14.89 -10.58
CA SER A 153 -16.99 -15.58 -11.56
C SER A 153 -16.63 -17.02 -11.16
N LYS A 154 -16.58 -17.29 -9.86
CA LYS A 154 -16.19 -18.57 -9.27
C LYS A 154 -17.39 -19.47 -8.93
N ARG A 155 -18.61 -18.95 -8.78
CA ARG A 155 -19.84 -19.76 -8.69
C ARG A 155 -20.11 -20.56 -9.96
N THR A 156 -19.54 -20.14 -11.09
CA THR A 156 -19.44 -20.95 -12.31
C THR A 156 -18.38 -22.07 -12.27
N VAL A 157 -17.53 -22.13 -11.23
CA VAL A 157 -16.42 -23.09 -11.07
C VAL A 157 -16.18 -23.43 -9.58
N GLY A 158 -16.84 -24.48 -9.08
CA GLY A 158 -16.36 -25.37 -8.01
C GLY A 158 -16.33 -24.88 -6.53
N PRO A 159 -16.32 -25.82 -5.57
CA PRO A 159 -16.50 -25.56 -4.12
C PRO A 159 -15.31 -24.91 -3.38
N ASP A 160 -14.10 -24.92 -3.93
CA ASP A 160 -12.86 -24.47 -3.25
C ASP A 160 -12.84 -22.95 -2.95
N THR A 161 -13.48 -22.16 -3.81
CA THR A 161 -13.66 -20.73 -3.64
C THR A 161 -14.41 -20.38 -2.35
N ARG A 162 -15.43 -21.18 -2.03
CA ARG A 162 -16.33 -20.91 -0.91
C ARG A 162 -15.57 -20.97 0.41
N ALA A 163 -14.57 -21.85 0.53
CA ALA A 163 -13.72 -21.94 1.72
C ALA A 163 -12.82 -20.71 1.90
N ARG A 164 -12.27 -20.13 0.81
CA ARG A 164 -11.47 -18.90 0.86
C ARG A 164 -12.32 -17.66 1.15
N MET A 165 -13.54 -17.60 0.61
CA MET A 165 -14.50 -16.53 0.87
C MET A 165 -15.08 -16.57 2.27
N ILE A 166 -15.40 -17.77 2.79
CA ILE A 166 -15.76 -17.95 4.19
C ILE A 166 -14.58 -17.57 5.09
N ARG A 167 -13.33 -17.86 4.71
CA ARG A 167 -12.13 -17.35 5.41
C ARG A 167 -11.90 -15.85 5.29
N LEU A 168 -12.61 -15.15 4.41
CA LEU A 168 -12.57 -13.69 4.24
C LEU A 168 -13.69 -13.02 5.05
N GLN A 169 -14.90 -13.59 5.04
CA GLN A 169 -16.02 -13.19 5.91
C GLN A 169 -15.82 -13.61 7.38
N ALA A 170 -15.07 -14.70 7.60
CA ALA A 170 -14.66 -15.23 8.90
C ALA A 170 -13.15 -15.11 9.14
N LYS A 171 -12.42 -14.35 8.28
CA LYS A 171 -11.34 -13.56 8.86
C LYS A 171 -12.10 -12.68 9.83
N PRO A 172 -11.76 -12.67 11.14
CA PRO A 172 -12.25 -11.58 11.95
C PRO A 172 -12.00 -10.33 11.11
N VAL A 173 -13.01 -9.49 10.89
CA VAL A 173 -12.74 -8.05 10.80
C VAL A 173 -11.77 -7.86 11.96
N PRO A 174 -10.46 -7.65 11.71
CA PRO A 174 -9.46 -7.78 12.75
C PRO A 174 -9.97 -6.90 13.86
N GLU A 175 -10.39 -7.53 14.96
CA GLU A 175 -11.42 -7.08 15.88
C GLU A 175 -11.53 -5.57 15.89
N ALA A 176 -12.36 -5.01 14.98
CA ALA A 176 -12.22 -3.67 14.38
C ALA A 176 -11.07 -2.92 15.04
N PHE A 177 -9.80 -3.21 14.64
CA PHE A 177 -8.58 -2.96 15.45
C PHE A 177 -8.93 -1.73 16.23
N LEU A 178 -9.24 -1.87 17.54
CA LEU A 178 -9.59 -0.71 18.33
C LEU A 178 -8.34 0.11 18.16
N LEU A 179 -8.40 1.11 17.26
CA LEU A 179 -7.26 1.93 16.95
C LEU A 179 -6.93 2.43 18.34
N PRO A 180 -5.76 2.06 18.89
CA PRO A 180 -5.46 2.38 20.27
C PRO A 180 -5.80 3.85 20.39
N ASP A 181 -6.66 4.22 21.34
CA ASP A 181 -7.18 5.59 21.39
C ASP A 181 -5.98 6.54 21.51
N LEU A 182 -5.55 7.08 20.37
CA LEU A 182 -4.36 7.92 20.25
C LEU A 182 -4.73 9.37 20.54
N SER A 183 -5.99 9.67 20.90
CA SER A 183 -6.44 11.01 21.31
C SER A 183 -5.60 11.55 22.47
N ASN A 184 -4.99 10.66 23.23
CA ASN A 184 -4.14 10.94 24.38
C ASN A 184 -2.65 10.69 24.10
N LEU A 185 -2.24 10.44 22.86
CA LEU A 185 -0.83 10.21 22.53
C LEU A 185 -0.13 11.54 22.21
N ALA A 186 0.83 11.92 23.04
CA ALA A 186 1.77 12.98 22.71
C ALA A 186 2.91 12.38 21.87
N VAL A 187 3.14 12.95 20.69
CA VAL A 187 4.21 12.60 19.75
C VAL A 187 5.07 13.85 19.54
N GLU A 188 6.35 13.77 19.86
CA GLU A 188 7.27 14.91 19.85
C GLU A 188 8.58 14.52 19.15
N PRO A 189 8.97 15.20 18.06
CA PRO A 189 10.28 14.99 17.46
C PRO A 189 11.39 15.56 18.36
N LEU A 190 12.55 14.92 18.34
CA LEU A 190 13.76 15.44 18.96
C LEU A 190 15.02 14.97 18.24
N THR A 191 16.07 15.75 18.37
CA THR A 191 17.42 15.39 17.92
C THR A 191 18.33 15.25 19.12
N VAL A 192 19.08 14.16 19.20
CA VAL A 192 20.08 13.93 20.25
C VAL A 192 21.47 13.97 19.63
N VAL A 193 22.30 14.92 20.06
CA VAL A 193 23.69 15.05 19.61
C VAL A 193 24.60 14.49 20.70
N ALA A 194 25.32 13.42 20.39
CA ALA A 194 26.25 12.76 21.28
C ALA A 194 27.69 12.98 20.81
N ALA A 195 28.59 13.28 21.74
CA ALA A 195 30.03 13.36 21.50
C ALA A 195 30.78 12.55 22.57
N PRO A 196 31.95 11.95 22.24
CA PRO A 196 32.68 11.10 23.18
C PRO A 196 33.05 11.87 24.46
N GLY A 197 32.70 11.31 25.63
CA GLY A 197 33.02 11.89 26.93
C GLY A 197 32.21 13.15 27.30
N GLN A 198 31.20 13.52 26.52
CA GLN A 198 30.34 14.67 26.79
C GLN A 198 28.90 14.22 27.06
N LYS A 199 28.16 15.02 27.85
CA LYS A 199 26.72 14.81 28.00
C LYS A 199 26.03 15.06 26.65
N PRO A 200 25.03 14.26 26.28
CA PRO A 200 24.30 14.48 25.03
C PRO A 200 23.54 15.80 25.07
N ILE A 201 23.52 16.50 23.94
CA ILE A 201 22.70 17.71 23.74
C ILE A 201 21.37 17.27 23.16
N ILE A 202 20.27 17.68 23.80
CA ILE A 202 18.91 17.34 23.37
C ILE A 202 18.28 18.58 22.75
N LEU A 203 17.84 18.46 21.50
CA LEU A 203 17.15 19.52 20.76
C LEU A 203 15.70 19.11 20.57
N THR A 204 14.79 19.78 21.27
CA THR A 204 13.35 19.57 21.16
C THR A 204 12.60 20.88 21.39
N GLN A 205 11.40 21.00 20.85
CA GLN A 205 10.51 22.13 21.11
C GLN A 205 9.62 21.93 22.34
N SER A 206 9.60 20.72 22.92
CA SER A 206 8.75 20.38 24.07
C SER A 206 9.49 20.55 25.40
N PRO A 207 9.15 21.56 26.23
CA PRO A 207 9.83 21.78 27.52
C PRO A 207 9.65 20.60 28.49
N GLY A 208 8.50 19.93 28.43
CA GLY A 208 8.22 18.77 29.27
C GLY A 208 9.02 17.52 28.87
N LEU A 209 9.32 17.36 27.58
CA LEU A 209 10.22 16.31 27.11
C LEU A 209 11.67 16.62 27.47
N LEU A 210 12.11 17.87 27.28
CA LEU A 210 13.46 18.32 27.64
C LEU A 210 13.73 18.04 29.12
N ALA A 211 12.84 18.47 30.03
CA ALA A 211 12.98 18.24 31.46
C ALA A 211 13.02 16.74 31.83
N ALA A 212 12.33 15.88 31.08
CA ALA A 212 12.36 14.43 31.29
C ALA A 212 13.67 13.78 30.82
N LEU A 213 14.38 14.38 29.85
CA LEU A 213 15.59 13.82 29.26
C LEU A 213 16.89 14.48 29.73
N GLU A 214 16.85 15.69 30.29
CA GLU A 214 18.04 16.41 30.79
C GLU A 214 18.84 15.62 31.85
N GLY A 215 18.17 14.74 32.61
CA GLY A 215 18.80 13.87 33.60
C GLY A 215 19.28 12.50 33.09
N ALA A 216 19.06 12.20 31.81
CA ALA A 216 19.29 10.87 31.24
C ALA A 216 20.77 10.67 30.83
N SER A 217 21.61 10.27 31.78
CA SER A 217 23.06 10.15 31.56
C SER A 217 23.47 9.09 30.53
N ASN A 218 22.65 8.06 30.32
CA ASN A 218 22.90 6.95 29.38
C ASN A 218 22.03 7.02 28.10
N LEU A 219 21.38 8.15 27.84
CA LEU A 219 20.47 8.31 26.68
C LEU A 219 21.16 7.97 25.36
N ALA A 220 22.33 8.55 25.10
CA ALA A 220 23.05 8.36 23.85
C ALA A 220 23.52 6.92 23.65
N GLU A 221 23.99 6.27 24.71
CA GLU A 221 24.43 4.87 24.69
C GLU A 221 23.26 3.94 24.38
N GLN A 222 22.13 4.13 25.05
CA GLN A 222 20.91 3.35 24.82
C GLN A 222 20.34 3.55 23.41
N LEU A 223 20.39 4.77 22.87
CA LEU A 223 19.99 5.04 21.49
C LEU A 223 20.96 4.42 20.48
N ALA A 224 22.26 4.37 20.78
CA ALA A 224 23.24 3.73 19.91
C ALA A 224 23.05 2.20 19.86
N GLU A 225 22.94 1.56 21.03
CA GLU A 225 22.86 0.10 21.18
C GLU A 225 21.49 -0.46 20.84
N ASN A 226 20.43 0.11 21.42
CA ASN A 226 19.09 -0.45 21.41
C ASN A 226 18.12 0.33 20.52
N GLY A 227 18.50 1.53 20.06
CA GLY A 227 17.64 2.40 19.27
C GLY A 227 16.42 2.95 20.05
N LEU A 228 16.36 2.72 21.36
CA LEU A 228 15.23 3.11 22.20
C LEU A 228 15.70 3.57 23.58
N TYR A 229 14.95 4.49 24.17
CA TYR A 229 15.16 4.95 25.54
C TYR A 229 13.84 5.29 26.21
N HIS A 230 13.64 4.86 27.47
CA HIS A 230 12.41 5.10 28.21
C HIS A 230 12.70 5.89 29.49
N ASN A 231 12.03 7.03 29.70
CA ASN A 231 12.11 7.80 30.95
C ASN A 231 10.89 8.71 31.16
N GLY A 232 10.42 8.88 32.40
CA GLY A 232 9.35 9.83 32.74
C GLY A 232 8.03 9.61 31.98
N GLY A 233 7.76 8.37 31.56
CA GLY A 233 6.61 8.00 30.71
C GLY A 233 6.81 8.27 29.21
N TRP A 234 7.93 8.84 28.80
CA TRP A 234 8.31 8.99 27.41
C TRP A 234 9.05 7.75 26.90
N ARG A 235 8.71 7.34 25.68
CA ARG A 235 9.44 6.37 24.89
C ARG A 235 10.09 7.10 23.73
N VAL A 236 11.41 7.21 23.73
CA VAL A 236 12.20 7.81 22.66
C VAL A 236 12.67 6.69 21.73
N LEU A 237 12.39 6.83 20.44
CA LEU A 237 12.77 5.89 19.39
C LEU A 237 13.68 6.58 18.39
N ARG A 238 14.81 5.96 18.06
CA ARG A 238 15.71 6.42 16.99
C ARG A 238 15.23 5.88 15.65
N HIS A 239 15.03 6.77 14.67
CA HIS A 239 14.71 6.39 13.30
C HIS A 239 15.79 6.82 12.28
N GLY A 240 16.74 7.67 12.69
CA GLY A 240 17.86 8.11 11.86
C GLY A 240 19.14 8.28 12.66
N THR A 241 20.29 8.16 11.99
CA THR A 241 21.61 8.39 12.60
C THR A 241 22.57 8.92 11.56
N VAL A 242 23.30 9.98 11.93
CA VAL A 242 24.35 10.58 11.11
C VAL A 242 25.59 10.78 11.96
N SER A 243 26.73 10.27 11.49
CA SER A 243 28.03 10.46 12.14
C SER A 243 28.83 11.57 11.47
N TYR A 244 29.47 12.40 12.28
CA TYR A 244 30.29 13.53 11.87
C TYR A 244 31.76 13.35 12.33
N GLN A 245 32.64 14.21 11.84
CA GLN A 245 34.04 14.24 12.27
C GLN A 245 34.15 14.48 13.78
N GLY A 246 35.19 13.92 14.41
CA GLY A 246 35.40 14.05 15.86
C GLY A 246 34.56 13.10 16.72
N GLY A 247 33.94 12.08 16.14
CA GLY A 247 33.15 11.07 16.87
C GLY A 247 31.76 11.56 17.27
N VAL A 248 31.33 12.72 16.77
CA VAL A 248 29.99 13.25 17.02
C VAL A 248 28.97 12.42 16.26
N THR A 249 27.93 11.97 16.96
CA THR A 249 26.81 11.24 16.38
C THR A 249 25.52 11.98 16.65
N VAL A 250 24.73 12.18 15.61
CA VAL A 250 23.41 12.81 15.67
C VAL A 250 22.35 11.74 15.47
N PHE A 251 21.48 11.58 16.46
CA PHE A 251 20.33 10.68 16.42
C PHE A 251 19.08 11.49 16.11
N GLU A 252 18.35 11.07 15.09
CA GLU A 252 17.00 11.56 14.81
C GLU A 252 16.00 10.65 15.51
N CYS A 253 15.18 11.25 16.38
CA CYS A 253 14.32 10.52 17.27
C CYS A 253 12.88 11.04 17.25
N LEU A 254 11.96 10.14 17.59
CA LEU A 254 10.57 10.43 17.89
C LEU A 254 10.29 10.00 19.34
N ALA A 255 9.79 10.91 20.17
CA ALA A 255 9.35 10.62 21.53
C ALA A 255 7.83 10.46 21.58
N VAL A 256 7.36 9.45 22.29
CA VAL A 256 5.94 9.15 22.43
C VAL A 256 5.57 8.94 23.89
N LYS A 257 4.44 9.51 24.33
CA LYS A 257 3.92 9.36 25.70
C LYS A 257 2.40 9.34 25.70
N MET A 258 1.82 8.44 26.50
CA MET A 258 0.38 8.49 26.80
C MET A 258 0.12 9.56 27.86
N VAL A 259 -0.70 10.56 27.52
CA VAL A 259 -1.16 11.62 28.40
C VAL A 259 -2.47 11.14 29.04
N GLY A 260 -2.44 10.78 30.32
CA GLY A 260 -3.64 10.27 31.00
C GLY A 260 -4.82 11.24 30.89
N GLY A 261 -5.90 10.80 30.23
CA GLY A 261 -7.17 11.52 30.23
C GLY A 261 -7.71 11.60 31.66
N LYS A 262 -8.04 12.80 32.14
CA LYS A 262 -8.86 12.92 33.34
C LYS A 262 -10.19 12.22 33.06
N GLY A 263 -10.46 11.15 33.80
CA GLY A 263 -11.72 10.43 33.73
C GLY A 263 -12.90 11.39 33.83
N LYS A 264 -13.82 11.27 32.89
CA LYS A 264 -15.20 11.73 33.01
C LYS A 264 -16.08 10.50 33.10
#